data_AF-A0A934XVJ9-F1
#
_entry.id   AF-A0A934XVJ9-F1
#
_cell.length_a   1.000
_cell.length_b   1.000
_cell.length_c   1.000
_cell.angle_alpha   90.00
_cell.angle_beta   90.00
_cell.angle_gamma   90.00
#
_symmetry.space_group_name_H-M   'P 1'
#
loop_
_entity.id
_entity.type
_entity.pdbx_description
1 polymer ?
#
loop_
_entity_poly.entity_id
_entity_poly.type
_entity_poly.pdbx_seq_one_letter_code
_entity_poly.pdbx_strand_id
1 'polypeptide(L)'
;MRGGTIVSTEEVFDWLARRLRPDFILLAGMVGGVYDRDPLADASAQPVPLISAADLTPVADGLGGSHGADVTGGMASKVRVMSNLVQALPGLQVRFFSGEQPGAITRLLLQPELPIGTLLR
;
A
#
# COMPACT_ATOMS: atom_id res chain seq x y z
N MET A 1 -25.50 4.49 24.82
CA MET A 1 -24.32 3.78 24.28
C MET A 1 -23.47 4.80 23.55
N ARG A 2 -22.17 4.92 23.85
CA ARG A 2 -21.24 5.65 22.97
C ARG A 2 -20.62 4.60 22.06
N GLY A 3 -21.00 4.61 20.78
CA GLY A 3 -20.42 3.72 19.78
C GLY A 3 -18.92 4.02 19.60
N GLY A 4 -18.14 3.00 19.28
CA GLY A 4 -16.76 3.17 18.80
C GLY A 4 -16.74 3.42 17.30
N THR A 5 -15.73 4.15 16.81
CA THR A 5 -15.44 4.34 15.38
C THR A 5 -14.17 3.57 15.04
N ILE A 6 -14.19 2.81 13.96
CA ILE A 6 -13.00 2.20 13.37
C ILE A 6 -12.41 3.23 12.41
N VAL A 7 -11.13 3.55 12.59
CA VAL A 7 -10.36 4.40 11.68
C VAL A 7 -9.37 3.50 10.97
N SER A 8 -9.29 3.60 9.64
CA SER A 8 -8.34 2.80 8.88
C SER A 8 -6.89 3.21 9.20
N THR A 9 -5.96 2.27 9.08
CA THR A 9 -4.53 2.56 9.23
C THR A 9 -4.12 3.66 8.26
N GLU A 10 -4.65 3.65 7.04
CA GLU A 10 -4.37 4.61 5.99
C GLU A 10 -4.84 6.03 6.34
N GLU A 11 -5.98 6.19 7.02
CA GLU A 11 -6.42 7.48 7.57
C GLU A 11 -5.46 8.00 8.64
N VAL A 12 -4.94 7.12 9.51
CA VAL A 12 -3.91 7.49 10.49
C VAL A 12 -2.62 7.93 9.79
N PHE A 13 -2.22 7.23 8.73
CA PHE A 13 -1.05 7.60 7.92
C PHE A 13 -1.23 8.96 7.23
N ASP A 14 -2.39 9.24 6.63
CA ASP A 14 -2.66 10.56 6.03
C ASP A 14 -2.51 11.68 7.07
N TRP A 15 -3.10 11.49 8.25
CA TRP A 15 -3.03 12.49 9.32
C TRP A 15 -1.60 12.72 9.84
N LEU A 16 -0.83 11.64 10.04
CA LEU A 16 0.55 11.70 10.54
C LEU A 16 1.51 12.25 9.49
N ALA A 17 1.42 11.79 8.24
CA ALA A 17 2.35 12.15 7.18
C ALA A 17 2.32 13.65 6.86
N ARG A 18 1.14 14.28 6.93
CA ARG A 18 1.02 15.75 6.76
C ARG A 18 1.78 16.55 7.83
N ARG A 19 2.05 15.96 9.00
CA ARG A 19 2.77 16.59 10.12
C ARG A 19 4.24 16.22 10.16
N LEU A 20 4.54 14.93 10.01
CA LEU A 20 5.90 14.40 10.07
C LEU A 20 6.67 14.62 8.78
N ARG A 21 5.96 14.73 7.65
CA ARG A 21 6.51 14.85 6.29
C ARG A 21 7.61 13.81 6.01
N PRO A 22 7.29 12.50 6.15
CA PRO A 22 8.27 11.46 5.89
C PRO A 22 8.60 11.41 4.39
N ASP A 23 9.84 11.04 4.07
CA ASP A 23 10.24 10.72 2.69
C ASP A 23 9.67 9.36 2.25
N PHE A 24 9.40 8.46 3.22
CA PHE A 24 9.04 7.09 2.93
C PHE A 24 8.01 6.51 3.92
N ILE A 25 7.02 5.80 3.40
CA ILE A 25 6.08 4.98 4.18
C ILE A 25 6.24 3.51 3.75
N LEU A 26 6.41 2.62 4.74
CA LEU A 26 6.47 1.17 4.54
C LEU A 26 5.14 0.55 5.01
N LEU A 27 4.36 -0.01 4.07
CA LEU A 27 3.12 -0.74 4.34
C LEU A 27 3.37 -2.26 4.23
N ALA A 28 3.56 -2.89 5.38
CA ALA A 28 3.74 -4.33 5.51
C ALA A 28 2.39 -5.06 5.48
N GLY A 29 2.24 -6.01 4.57
CA GLY A 29 1.07 -6.89 4.46
C GLY A 29 1.46 -8.38 4.43
N MET A 30 0.50 -9.25 4.10
CA MET A 30 0.75 -10.69 3.96
C MET A 30 1.39 -11.03 2.59
N VAL A 31 0.94 -10.35 1.53
CA VAL A 31 1.40 -10.59 0.15
C VAL A 31 2.62 -9.73 -0.21
N GLY A 32 3.34 -10.13 -1.26
CA GLY A 32 4.59 -9.51 -1.68
C GLY A 32 4.52 -8.03 -2.12
N GLY A 33 3.32 -7.46 -2.29
CA GLY A 33 3.09 -6.11 -2.79
C GLY A 33 1.68 -5.97 -3.35
N VAL A 34 1.51 -5.11 -4.35
CA VAL A 34 0.30 -5.00 -5.16
C VAL A 34 0.41 -5.93 -6.37
N TYR A 35 -0.69 -6.57 -6.73
CA TYR A 35 -0.80 -7.46 -7.87
C TYR A 35 -1.93 -6.98 -8.80
N ASP A 36 -1.92 -7.45 -10.04
CA ASP A 36 -2.97 -7.14 -11.03
C ASP A 36 -4.33 -7.79 -10.70
N ARG A 37 -4.36 -8.72 -9.73
CA ARG A 37 -5.55 -9.39 -9.16
C ARG A 37 -5.16 -10.01 -7.83
N ASP A 38 -6.10 -10.68 -7.14
CA ASP A 38 -5.81 -11.32 -5.85
C ASP A 38 -4.88 -12.53 -6.01
N PRO A 39 -3.61 -12.47 -5.53
CA PRO A 39 -2.66 -13.57 -5.67
C PRO A 39 -2.97 -14.75 -4.74
N LEU A 40 -3.85 -14.58 -3.76
CA LEU A 40 -4.31 -15.67 -2.89
C LEU A 40 -5.42 -16.48 -3.56
N ALA A 41 -6.13 -15.89 -4.53
CA ALA A 41 -7.20 -16.54 -5.27
C ALA A 41 -6.76 -17.03 -6.67
N ASP A 42 -5.79 -16.35 -7.29
CA ASP A 42 -5.31 -16.66 -8.64
C ASP A 42 -3.77 -16.75 -8.66
N ALA A 43 -3.23 -17.96 -8.86
CA ALA A 43 -1.80 -18.19 -8.94
C ALA A 43 -1.13 -17.56 -10.18
N SER A 44 -1.92 -17.13 -11.18
CA SER A 44 -1.43 -16.40 -12.35
C SER A 44 -1.29 -14.89 -12.12
N ALA A 45 -1.71 -14.39 -10.95
CA ALA A 45 -1.58 -12.98 -10.57
C ALA A 45 -0.13 -12.49 -10.72
N GLN A 46 0.02 -11.36 -11.40
CA GLN A 46 1.33 -10.77 -11.67
C GLN A 46 1.58 -9.60 -10.72
N PRO A 47 2.79 -9.48 -10.16
CA PRO A 47 3.13 -8.35 -9.30
C PRO A 47 3.19 -7.06 -10.11
N VAL A 48 2.73 -5.97 -9.51
CA VAL A 48 2.86 -4.60 -10.05
C VAL A 48 4.05 -3.96 -9.34
N PRO A 49 5.25 -3.86 -9.95
CA PRO A 49 6.44 -3.39 -9.25
C PRO A 49 6.45 -1.87 -8.99
N LEU A 50 5.72 -1.10 -9.80
CA LEU A 50 5.65 0.34 -9.75
C LEU A 50 4.24 0.83 -10.07
N ILE A 51 3.73 1.74 -9.26
CA ILE A 51 2.49 2.48 -9.48
C ILE A 51 2.86 3.95 -9.49
N SER A 52 2.37 4.70 -10.49
CA SER A 52 2.44 6.14 -10.45
C SER A 52 1.24 6.69 -9.69
N ALA A 53 1.45 7.63 -8.77
CA ALA A 53 0.34 8.30 -8.10
C ALA A 53 -0.55 9.08 -9.10
N ALA A 54 0.01 9.52 -10.23
CA ALA A 54 -0.72 10.18 -11.30
C ALA A 54 -1.51 9.22 -12.21
N ASP A 55 -1.22 7.91 -12.17
CA ASP A 55 -1.86 6.91 -13.02
C ASP A 55 -2.11 5.60 -12.25
N LEU A 56 -3.37 5.41 -11.84
CA LEU A 56 -3.84 4.22 -11.13
C LEU A 56 -4.48 3.18 -12.05
N THR A 57 -4.36 3.32 -13.37
CA THR A 57 -4.87 2.33 -14.33
C THR A 57 -4.41 0.89 -14.03
N PRO A 58 -3.14 0.63 -13.64
CA PRO A 58 -2.68 -0.72 -13.29
C PRO A 58 -3.41 -1.39 -12.11
N VAL A 59 -4.18 -0.60 -11.35
CA VAL A 59 -4.79 -0.95 -10.05
C VAL A 59 -6.32 -0.98 -10.18
N ALA A 60 -6.87 -0.17 -11.08
CA ALA A 60 -8.31 0.05 -11.24
C ALA A 60 -9.07 -1.16 -11.80
N ASP A 61 -8.44 -1.95 -12.68
CA ASP A 61 -9.11 -3.04 -13.40
C ASP A 61 -9.13 -4.38 -12.64
N GLY A 62 -8.31 -4.52 -11.58
CA GLY A 62 -7.97 -5.82 -11.00
C GLY A 62 -8.25 -6.03 -9.51
N LEU A 63 -8.30 -4.95 -8.72
CA LEU A 63 -8.27 -5.05 -7.25
C LEU A 63 -9.64 -5.01 -6.56
N GLY A 64 -10.75 -5.06 -7.31
CA GLY A 64 -12.11 -5.00 -6.77
C GLY A 64 -12.61 -6.27 -6.06
N GLY A 65 -11.86 -7.38 -6.10
CA GLY A 65 -12.35 -8.72 -5.74
C GLY A 65 -11.73 -9.40 -4.51
N SER A 66 -10.93 -8.72 -3.68
CA SER A 66 -10.24 -9.37 -2.55
C SER A 66 -11.22 -10.00 -1.56
N HIS A 67 -11.18 -11.33 -1.42
CA HIS A 67 -12.10 -12.11 -0.59
C HIS A 67 -11.67 -12.13 0.88
N GLY A 68 -12.36 -11.34 1.69
CA GLY A 68 -12.35 -11.34 3.15
C GLY A 68 -13.39 -10.34 3.63
N ALA A 69 -13.94 -10.48 4.84
CA ALA A 69 -14.84 -9.47 5.40
C ALA A 69 -14.05 -8.17 5.66
N ASP A 70 -13.83 -7.39 4.61
CA ASP A 70 -12.92 -6.26 4.61
C ASP A 70 -13.69 -4.99 4.97
N VAL A 71 -13.72 -4.71 6.27
CA VAL A 71 -14.31 -3.49 6.83
C VAL A 71 -13.46 -2.22 6.55
N THR A 72 -12.38 -2.31 5.76
CA THR A 72 -11.42 -1.22 5.46
C THR A 72 -11.15 -0.96 3.96
N GLY A 73 -11.72 -1.76 3.05
CA GLY A 73 -11.73 -1.49 1.60
C GLY A 73 -10.59 -2.11 0.75
N GLY A 74 -9.84 -3.08 1.25
CA GLY A 74 -8.95 -3.91 0.41
C GLY A 74 -7.70 -3.21 -0.09
N MET A 75 -6.92 -3.92 -0.92
CA MET A 75 -5.70 -3.37 -1.53
C MET A 75 -5.99 -2.13 -2.38
N ALA A 76 -7.13 -2.12 -3.09
CA ALA A 76 -7.56 -0.97 -3.89
C ALA A 76 -7.72 0.31 -3.06
N SER A 77 -8.36 0.23 -1.88
CA SER A 77 -8.50 1.37 -0.97
C SER A 77 -7.14 1.86 -0.49
N LYS A 78 -6.26 0.94 -0.09
CA LYS A 78 -4.90 1.29 0.38
C LYS A 78 -4.11 2.05 -0.68
N VAL A 79 -4.08 1.54 -1.91
CA VAL A 79 -3.39 2.21 -3.02
C VAL A 79 -4.00 3.58 -3.30
N ARG A 80 -5.33 3.71 -3.28
CA ARG A 80 -6.00 5.00 -3.51
C ARG A 80 -5.66 6.04 -2.44
N VAL A 81 -5.77 5.69 -1.16
CA VAL A 81 -5.46 6.63 -0.07
C VAL A 81 -3.99 7.04 -0.11
N MET A 82 -3.08 6.08 -0.31
CA MET A 82 -1.65 6.38 -0.40
C MET A 82 -1.31 7.21 -1.65
N SER A 83 -1.99 6.98 -2.79
CA SER A 83 -1.78 7.78 -4.00
C SER A 83 -2.17 9.24 -3.77
N ASN A 84 -3.33 9.48 -3.13
CA ASN A 84 -3.74 10.83 -2.76
C ASN A 84 -2.72 11.50 -1.83
N LEU A 85 -2.14 10.75 -0.90
CA LEU A 85 -1.14 11.25 0.03
C LEU A 85 0.18 11.59 -0.67
N VAL A 86 0.67 10.74 -1.58
CA VAL A 86 1.87 10.99 -2.41
C VAL A 86 1.67 12.23 -3.29
N GLN A 87 0.50 12.39 -3.91
CA GLN A 87 0.17 13.60 -4.68
C GLN A 87 0.16 14.86 -3.80
N ALA A 88 -0.30 14.75 -2.56
CA ALA A 88 -0.36 15.87 -1.63
C ALA A 88 0.99 16.25 -1.01
N LEU A 89 1.96 15.33 -0.98
CA LEU A 89 3.27 15.49 -0.33
C LEU A 89 4.39 15.16 -1.33
N PRO A 90 4.84 16.15 -2.13
CA PRO A 90 5.92 15.94 -3.09
C PRO A 90 7.17 15.37 -2.43
N GLY A 91 7.71 14.28 -2.98
CA GLY A 91 8.88 13.57 -2.45
C GLY A 91 8.54 12.36 -1.59
N LEU A 92 7.30 12.25 -1.09
CA LEU A 92 6.85 11.04 -0.39
C LEU A 92 6.79 9.86 -1.36
N GLN A 93 7.30 8.73 -0.92
CA GLN A 93 7.13 7.44 -1.59
C GLN A 93 6.49 6.44 -0.63
N VAL A 94 5.72 5.50 -1.18
CA VAL A 94 5.08 4.44 -0.40
C VAL A 94 5.48 3.08 -0.95
N ARG A 95 5.74 2.13 -0.06
CA ARG A 95 6.20 0.79 -0.39
C ARG A 95 5.24 -0.25 0.18
N PHE A 96 4.61 -1.02 -0.68
CA PHE A 96 3.82 -2.19 -0.31
C PHE A 96 4.70 -3.42 -0.39
N PHE A 97 4.78 -4.22 0.67
CA PHE A 97 5.62 -5.42 0.73
C PHE A 97 5.08 -6.44 1.72
N SER A 98 5.60 -7.67 1.67
CA SER A 98 5.26 -8.68 2.67
C SER A 98 6.06 -8.45 3.96
N GLY A 99 5.36 -8.27 5.08
CA GLY A 99 5.94 -8.24 6.41
C GLY A 99 6.38 -9.61 6.93
N GLU A 100 5.98 -10.69 6.25
CA GLU A 100 6.33 -12.06 6.63
C GLU A 100 7.75 -12.44 6.21
N GLN A 101 8.34 -11.70 5.26
CA GLN A 101 9.70 -11.96 4.79
C GLN A 101 10.73 -11.44 5.83
N PRO A 102 11.50 -12.32 6.48
CA PRO A 102 12.43 -11.91 7.52
C PRO A 102 13.49 -10.92 6.99
N GLY A 103 13.71 -9.84 7.74
CA GLY A 103 14.68 -8.81 7.40
C GLY A 103 14.25 -7.81 6.33
N ALA A 104 13.06 -7.97 5.71
CA ALA A 104 12.58 -7.04 4.67
C ALA A 104 12.46 -5.61 5.20
N ILE A 105 11.91 -5.43 6.41
CA ILE A 105 11.78 -4.13 7.08
C ILE A 105 13.15 -3.47 7.23
N THR A 106 14.11 -4.16 7.86
CA THR A 106 15.46 -3.62 8.09
C THR A 106 16.14 -3.24 6.78
N ARG A 107 16.02 -4.06 5.74
CA ARG A 107 16.62 -3.78 4.43
C ARG A 107 15.99 -2.55 3.78
N LEU A 108 14.66 -2.43 3.81
CA LEU A 108 13.95 -1.28 3.25
C LEU A 108 14.18 0.01 4.04
N LEU A 109 14.38 -0.07 5.35
CA LEU A 109 14.76 1.09 6.17
C LEU A 109 16.18 1.59 5.86
N LEU A 110 17.10 0.68 5.50
CA LEU A 110 18.49 1.02 5.16
C LEU A 110 18.67 1.38 3.68
N GLN A 111 17.87 0.79 2.79
CA GLN A 111 17.94 0.94 1.32
C GLN A 111 16.52 0.97 0.72
N PRO A 112 15.81 2.11 0.79
CA PRO A 112 14.42 2.25 0.33
C PRO A 112 14.20 1.97 -1.16
N GLU A 113 15.26 2.09 -1.96
CA GLU A 113 15.31 1.86 -3.40
C GLU A 113 15.30 0.39 -3.81
N LEU A 114 15.46 -0.54 -2.85
CA LEU A 114 15.44 -1.97 -3.15
C LEU A 114 14.14 -2.37 -3.86
N PRO A 115 14.20 -3.24 -4.89
CA PRO A 115 13.04 -3.69 -5.65
C PRO A 115 12.27 -4.78 -4.88
N ILE A 116 11.94 -4.53 -3.61
CA ILE A 116 11.09 -5.38 -2.80
C ILE A 116 9.66 -4.87 -2.94
N GLY A 117 8.72 -5.75 -3.33
CA GLY A 117 7.31 -5.40 -3.51
C GLY A 117 7.05 -4.26 -4.49
N THR A 118 6.06 -3.44 -4.17
CA THR A 118 5.55 -2.38 -5.06
C THR A 118 5.93 -1.00 -4.56
N LEU A 119 6.53 -0.19 -5.43
CA LEU A 119 6.74 1.23 -5.19
C LEU A 119 5.55 2.04 -5.70
N LEU A 120 5.08 2.99 -4.90
CA LEU A 120 4.15 4.04 -5.31
C LEU A 120 4.85 5.39 -5.18
N ARG A 121 4.86 6.18 -6.26
CA ARG A 121 5.50 7.50 -6.35
C ARG A 121 4.80 8.43 -7.33
#